data_AF-A0A257RQ49-F1
#
_entry.id   AF-A0A257RQ49-F1
#
_cell.length_a   1.000
_cell.length_b   1.000
_cell.length_c   1.000
_cell.angle_alpha   90.00
_cell.angle_beta   90.00
_cell.angle_gamma   90.00
#
_symmetry.space_group_name_H-M   'P 1'
#
loop_
_entity.id
_entity.type
_entity.pdbx_description
1 polymer ?
#
loop_
_entity_poly.entity_id
_entity_poly.type
_entity_poly.pdbx_seq_one_letter_code
_entity_poly.pdbx_strand_id
1 'polypeptide(L)' 'MSVQSFLLNQYAKWKLKDVPAAQREQMTSLITKDPELFKKIGEEIERRKKGGEGETKAALEVMKKYRIELSALMQK' A
#
# COMPACT_ATOMS: atom_id res chain seq x y z
N MET A 1 -17.30 1.85 25.31
CA MET A 1 -16.84 1.71 23.90
C MET A 1 -18.05 1.86 23.00
N SER A 2 -18.06 2.84 22.10
CA SER A 2 -19.24 3.22 21.30
C SER A 2 -19.40 2.33 20.06
N VAL A 3 -20.65 2.20 19.59
CA VAL A 3 -21.05 1.46 18.37
C VAL A 3 -20.24 1.87 17.13
N GLN A 4 -19.77 3.12 17.09
CA GLN A 4 -18.89 3.63 16.03
C GLN A 4 -17.54 2.90 15.98
N SER A 5 -16.93 2.63 17.13
CA SER A 5 -15.66 1.89 17.22
C SER A 5 -15.80 0.42 16.79
N PHE A 6 -17.00 -0.15 16.90
CA PHE A 6 -17.28 -1.53 16.46
C PHE A 6 -17.38 -1.62 14.93
N LEU A 7 -18.08 -0.69 14.28
CA LEU A 7 -18.22 -0.65 12.82
C LEU A 7 -16.90 -0.34 12.11
N LEU A 8 -16.10 0.58 12.67
CA LEU A 8 -14.77 0.90 12.14
C LEU A 8 -13.82 -0.31 12.22
N ASN A 9 -13.84 -1.03 13.36
CA ASN A 9 -13.06 -2.25 13.54
C ASN A 9 -13.55 -3.41 12.66
N GLN A 10 -14.84 -3.50 12.37
CA GLN A 10 -15.39 -4.55 11.50
C GLN A 10 -15.04 -4.28 10.04
N TYR A 11 -15.10 -3.02 9.58
CA TYR A 11 -14.67 -2.61 8.24
C TYR A 11 -13.16 -2.78 8.05
N ALA A 12 -12.36 -2.38 9.06
CA ALA A 12 -10.92 -2.62 9.10
C ALA A 12 -10.61 -4.13 9.11
N LYS A 13 -11.29 -4.96 9.91
CA LYS A 13 -11.14 -6.43 9.86
C LYS A 13 -11.57 -7.04 8.53
N TRP A 14 -12.54 -6.47 7.83
CA TRP A 14 -12.96 -6.95 6.50
C TRP A 14 -11.96 -6.56 5.41
N LYS A 15 -11.36 -5.36 5.50
CA LYS A 15 -10.31 -4.87 4.58
C LYS A 15 -8.90 -5.35 4.92
N LEU A 16 -8.61 -5.69 6.18
CA LEU A 16 -7.28 -6.05 6.72
C LEU A 16 -7.20 -7.50 7.22
N LYS A 17 -8.25 -8.31 7.10
CA LYS A 17 -8.16 -9.78 7.32
C LYS A 17 -7.12 -10.44 6.42
N ASP A 18 -6.81 -9.80 5.28
CA ASP A 18 -5.91 -10.29 4.24
C ASP A 18 -4.56 -9.57 4.19
N VAL A 19 -4.24 -8.73 5.19
CA VAL A 19 -2.91 -8.13 5.32
C VAL A 19 -2.19 -8.77 6.51
N PRO A 20 -1.63 -9.98 6.34
CA PRO A 20 -0.94 -10.72 7.38
C PRO A 20 0.31 -9.97 7.86
N ALA A 21 0.78 -10.29 9.07
CA ALA A 21 2.04 -9.74 9.61
C ALA A 21 3.22 -9.94 8.65
N ALA A 22 3.23 -11.06 7.91
CA ALA A 22 4.15 -11.33 6.81
C ALA A 22 4.15 -10.23 5.74
N GLN A 23 3.00 -9.61 5.46
CA GLN A 23 2.89 -8.53 4.48
C GLN A 23 3.49 -7.22 5.00
N ARG A 24 3.47 -6.97 6.32
CA ARG A 24 4.22 -5.85 6.93
C ARG A 24 5.72 -6.10 6.87
N GLU A 25 6.18 -7.30 7.20
CA GLU A 25 7.61 -7.65 7.09
C GLU A 25 8.09 -7.65 5.64
N GLN A 26 7.27 -8.11 4.69
CA GLN A 26 7.55 -8.00 3.27
C GLN A 26 7.57 -6.55 2.80
N MET A 27 6.60 -5.72 3.19
CA MET A 27 6.64 -4.28 2.88
C MET A 27 7.89 -3.64 3.46
N THR A 28 8.23 -3.94 4.71
CA THR A 28 9.44 -3.41 5.37
C THR A 28 10.71 -3.88 4.67
N SER A 29 10.81 -5.16 4.29
CA SER A 29 11.95 -5.69 3.53
C SER A 29 12.06 -5.08 2.14
N LEU A 30 10.95 -4.87 1.45
CA LEU A 30 10.95 -4.24 0.13
C LEU A 30 11.33 -2.76 0.22
N ILE A 31 10.84 -2.03 1.22
CA ILE A 31 11.25 -0.64 1.53
C ILE A 31 12.74 -0.59 1.86
N THR A 32 13.26 -1.59 2.56
CA THR A 32 14.69 -1.66 2.92
C THR A 32 15.56 -1.99 1.70
N LYS A 33 15.08 -2.83 0.78
CA LYS A 33 15.78 -3.18 -0.46
C LYS A 33 15.89 -1.99 -1.42
N ASP A 34 14.85 -1.16 -1.52
CA ASP A 34 14.84 0.00 -2.41
C ASP A 34 13.97 1.16 -1.86
N PRO A 35 14.50 1.93 -0.90
CA PRO A 35 13.75 3.01 -0.27
C PRO A 35 13.40 4.14 -1.25
N GLU A 36 14.19 4.33 -2.30
CA GLU A 36 13.93 5.34 -3.34
C GLU A 36 12.72 4.99 -4.19
N LEU A 37 12.58 3.72 -4.59
CA LEU A 37 11.41 3.24 -5.31
C LEU A 37 10.12 3.47 -4.49
N PHE A 38 10.15 3.13 -3.19
CA PHE A 38 8.98 3.30 -2.32
C PHE A 38 8.64 4.78 -2.07
N LYS A 39 9.66 5.64 -1.95
CA LYS A 39 9.45 7.08 -1.87
C LYS A 39 8.75 7.62 -3.12
N LYS A 40 9.22 7.23 -4.32
CA LYS A 40 8.57 7.58 -5.59
C LYS A 40 7.14 7.07 -5.70
N ILE A 41 6.89 5.82 -5.28
CA ILE A 41 5.54 5.23 -5.22
C ILE A 41 4.63 6.07 -4.30
N GLY A 42 5.10 6.39 -3.09
CA GLY A 42 4.35 7.20 -2.13
C GLY A 42 4.01 8.60 -2.65
N GLU A 43 5.01 9.30 -3.20
CA GLU A 43 4.83 10.64 -3.78
C GLU A 43 3.84 10.63 -4.96
N GLU A 44 3.91 9.61 -5.83
CA GLU A 44 3.01 9.48 -6.98
C GLU A 44 1.57 9.14 -6.55
N ILE A 45 1.39 8.30 -5.52
CA ILE A 45 0.08 8.01 -4.94
C ILE A 45 -0.51 9.29 -4.34
N GLU A 46 0.28 10.03 -3.57
CA GLU A 46 -0.16 11.27 -2.93
C GLU A 46 -0.51 12.34 -3.96
N ARG A 47 0.27 12.45 -5.04
CA ARG A 47 -0.01 13.35 -6.16
C ARG A 47 -1.32 13.02 -6.86
N ARG A 48 -1.59 11.73 -7.13
CA ARG A 48 -2.85 11.28 -7.74
C ARG A 48 -4.04 11.47 -6.81
N LYS A 49 -3.86 11.21 -5.51
CA LYS A 49 -4.87 11.46 -4.48
C LYS A 49 -5.21 12.96 -4.39
N LYS A 50 -4.21 13.84 -4.42
CA LYS A 50 -4.39 15.30 -4.50
C LYS A 50 -5.10 15.73 -5.79
N GLY A 51 -4.92 14.99 -6.89
CA GLY A 51 -5.65 15.16 -8.15
C GLY A 51 -7.09 14.67 -8.13
N GLY A 52 -7.60 14.15 -7.02
CA GLY A 52 -8.97 13.66 -6.88
C GLY A 52 -9.17 12.18 -7.22
N GLU A 53 -8.10 11.42 -7.51
CA GLU A 53 -8.22 9.97 -7.66
C GLU A 53 -8.45 9.31 -6.29
N GLY A 54 -9.37 8.35 -6.25
CA GLY A 54 -9.59 7.53 -5.06
C GLY A 54 -8.32 6.77 -4.67
N GLU A 55 -8.00 6.76 -3.38
CA GLU A 55 -6.76 6.23 -2.81
C GLU A 55 -6.42 4.80 -3.28
N THR A 56 -7.45 3.93 -3.37
CA THR A 56 -7.30 2.56 -3.90
C THR A 56 -6.95 2.54 -5.40
N LYS A 57 -7.52 3.44 -6.20
CA LYS A 57 -7.23 3.53 -7.64
C LYS A 57 -5.83 4.08 -7.87
N ALA A 58 -5.46 5.14 -7.16
CA ALA A 58 -4.13 5.73 -7.21
C ALA A 58 -3.05 4.69 -6.84
N ALA A 59 -3.23 3.97 -5.72
CA ALA A 59 -2.31 2.92 -5.31
C ALA A 59 -2.17 1.80 -6.36
N LEU A 60 -3.27 1.38 -6.98
CA LEU A 60 -3.25 0.31 -7.98
C LEU A 60 -2.56 0.72 -9.28
N GLU A 61 -2.80 1.95 -9.74
CA GLU A 61 -2.16 2.51 -10.93
C GLU A 61 -0.66 2.73 -10.73
N VAL A 62 -0.26 3.21 -9.55
CA VAL A 62 1.14 3.41 -9.21
C VAL A 62 1.84 2.06 -9.06
N MET A 63 1.25 1.09 -8.34
CA MET A 63 1.81 -0.27 -8.25
C MET A 63 1.92 -0.95 -9.63
N LYS A 64 0.98 -0.73 -10.56
CA LYS A 64 1.10 -1.20 -11.94
C LYS A 64 2.28 -0.57 -12.68
N LYS A 65 2.45 0.75 -12.55
CA LYS A 65 3.55 1.50 -13.17
C LYS A 65 4.91 0.98 -12.69
N TYR A 66 5.03 0.76 -11.38
CA TYR A 66 6.26 0.27 -10.75
C TYR A 66 6.34 -1.26 -10.67
N ARG A 67 5.40 -2.00 -11.29
CA ARG A 67 5.34 -3.47 -11.20
C ARG A 67 6.62 -4.14 -11.66
N ILE A 68 7.25 -3.62 -12.72
CA ILE A 68 8.49 -4.19 -13.26
C ILE A 68 9.64 -4.00 -12.26
N GLU A 69 9.78 -2.81 -11.69
CA GLU A 69 10.80 -2.51 -10.68
C GLU A 69 10.58 -3.32 -9.39
N LEU A 70 9.33 -3.40 -8.91
CA LEU A 70 8.95 -4.23 -7.77
C LEU A 70 9.20 -5.73 -8.03
N SER A 71 8.96 -6.21 -9.25
CA SER A 71 9.23 -7.61 -9.61
C SER A 71 10.73 -7.90 -9.71
N ALA A 72 11.52 -6.95 -10.23
CA ALA A 72 12.97 -7.05 -10.25
C ALA A 72 13.58 -7.12 -8.84
N LEU A 73 12.99 -6.40 -7.87
CA LEU A 73 13.38 -6.47 -6.45
C LEU A 73 13.01 -7.79 -5.76
N MET A 74 12.03 -8.51 -6.29
CA MET A 74 11.65 -9.85 -5.79
C MET A 74 12.43 -10.99 -6.44
N GLN A 75 12.98 -10.79 -7.64
CA GLN A 75 13.83 -11.79 -8.33
C GLN A 75 15.30 -11.77 -7.87
N LYS A 76 15.73 -10.76 -7.12
CA LYS A 76 17.04 -10.65 -6.48
C LYS A 76 16.99 -11.01 -5.00
#